data_AF-A0A1B9QGB7-F1
#
_entry.id   AF-A0A1B9QGB7-F1
#
_cell.length_a   1.000
_cell.length_b   1.000
_cell.length_c   1.000
_cell.angle_alpha   90.00
_cell.angle_beta   90.00
_cell.angle_gamma   90.00
#
_symmetry.space_group_name_H-M   'P 1'
#
loop_
_entity.id
_entity.type
_entity.pdbx_description
1 polymer ?
#
loop_
_entity_poly.entity_id
_entity_poly.type
_entity_poly.pdbx_seq_one_letter_code
_entity_poly.pdbx_strand_id
1 'polypeptide(L)'
;MISGDTILFALMVVTCVNWARYFTALRTLIYIMREAHPLLYQQVDGGGFFTTHGNMTKQVRLFSYIKSKEYHHHHDEVFTSKCDRVRQLFILSSALLGVTLLSSFIV
;
A
#
# COMPACT_ATOMS: atom_id res chain seq x y z
N MET A 1 9.74 25.75 23.04
CA MET A 1 8.35 25.25 23.06
C MET A 1 8.09 24.67 21.69
N ILE A 2 7.62 23.42 21.60
CA ILE A 2 7.22 22.83 20.32
C ILE A 2 5.82 23.37 20.01
N SER A 3 5.67 24.11 18.90
CA SER A 3 4.36 24.60 18.45
C SER A 3 3.56 23.48 17.79
N GLY A 4 2.22 23.59 17.83
CA GLY A 4 1.32 22.66 17.13
C GLY A 4 1.67 22.50 15.66
N ASP A 5 2.04 23.58 14.97
CA ASP A 5 2.51 23.58 13.58
C ASP A 5 3.71 22.66 13.35
N THR A 6 4.67 22.64 14.30
CA THR A 6 5.86 21.78 14.20
C THR A 6 5.51 20.30 14.31
N ILE A 7 4.54 19.96 15.17
CA ILE A 7 4.05 18.58 15.33
C ILE A 7 3.30 18.16 14.06
N LEU A 8 2.43 19.02 13.55
CA LEU A 8 1.66 18.75 12.33
C LEU A 8 2.58 18.58 11.12
N PHE A 9 3.60 19.43 10.97
CA PHE A 9 4.59 19.29 9.91
C PHE A 9 5.35 17.96 10.01
N ALA A 10 5.78 17.58 11.21
CA ALA A 10 6.46 16.30 11.43
C ALA A 10 5.55 15.10 11.08
N LEU A 11 4.28 15.13 11.50
CA LEU A 11 3.29 14.09 11.17
C LEU A 11 3.02 14.01 9.66
N MET A 12 2.91 15.14 8.98
CA MET A 12 2.81 15.22 7.53
C MET A 12 4.00 14.54 6.84
N VAL A 13 5.23 14.87 7.23
CA VAL A 13 6.45 14.26 6.66
C VAL A 13 6.46 12.75 6.89
N VAL A 14 6.17 12.28 8.11
CA VAL A 14 6.12 10.84 8.43
C VAL A 14 5.04 10.13 7.61
N THR A 15 3.89 10.75 7.44
CA THR A 15 2.78 10.23 6.62
C THR A 15 3.19 10.13 5.15
N CYS A 16 3.78 11.17 4.57
CA CYS A 16 4.29 11.15 3.19
C CYS A 16 5.35 10.06 2.98
N VAL A 17 6.30 9.91 3.90
CA VAL A 17 7.34 8.88 3.83
C VAL A 17 6.74 7.47 3.93
N ASN A 18 5.73 7.26 4.77
CA ASN A 18 5.03 5.96 4.85
C ASN A 18 4.25 5.65 3.56
N TRP A 19 3.57 6.64 2.98
CA TRP A 19 2.91 6.49 1.69
C TRP A 19 3.90 6.15 0.57
N ALA A 20 5.05 6.84 0.50
CA ALA A 20 6.11 6.50 -0.45
C ALA A 20 6.58 5.04 -0.27
N ARG A 21 6.81 4.61 0.98
CA ARG A 21 7.17 3.21 1.29
C ARG A 21 6.09 2.21 0.86
N TYR A 22 4.82 2.54 1.07
CA TYR A 22 3.70 1.72 0.62
C TYR A 22 3.68 1.58 -0.91
N PHE A 23 3.81 2.67 -1.66
CA PHE A 23 3.83 2.62 -3.12
C PHE A 23 5.03 1.84 -3.67
N THR A 24 6.22 2.00 -3.09
CA THR A 24 7.40 1.22 -3.48
C THR A 24 7.22 -0.27 -3.18
N ALA A 25 6.61 -0.62 -2.03
CA ALA A 25 6.32 -2.00 -1.70
C ALA A 25 5.29 -2.61 -2.67
N LEU A 26 4.27 -1.85 -3.06
CA LEU A 26 3.26 -2.26 -4.03
C LEU A 26 3.86 -2.48 -5.43
N ARG A 27 4.74 -1.56 -5.90
CA ARG A 27 5.54 -1.74 -7.13
C ARG A 27 6.33 -3.06 -7.10
N THR A 28 7.00 -3.33 -5.99
CA THR A 28 7.80 -4.55 -5.81
C THR A 28 6.91 -5.80 -5.84
N LEU A 29 5.76 -5.75 -5.17
CA LEU A 29 4.80 -6.83 -5.16
C LEU A 29 4.30 -7.15 -6.57
N ILE A 30 3.93 -6.13 -7.36
CA ILE A 30 3.45 -6.31 -8.73
C ILE A 30 4.52 -6.90 -9.64
N TYR A 31 5.78 -6.48 -9.46
CA TYR A 31 6.91 -7.05 -10.19
C TYR A 31 7.08 -8.55 -9.90
N ILE A 32 7.09 -8.95 -8.63
CA ILE A 32 7.24 -10.36 -8.22
C ILE A 32 6.01 -11.19 -8.63
N MET A 33 4.82 -10.61 -8.53
CA MET A 33 3.56 -11.25 -8.93
C MET A 33 3.55 -11.66 -10.41
N ARG A 34 4.34 -10.99 -11.28
CA ARG A 34 4.48 -11.39 -12.68
C ARG A 34 5.00 -12.82 -12.83
N GLU A 35 5.91 -13.24 -11.97
CA GLU A 35 6.54 -14.55 -11.99
C GLU A 35 5.81 -15.54 -11.07
N ALA A 36 5.48 -15.11 -9.86
CA ALA A 36 4.83 -15.97 -8.86
C ALA A 36 3.36 -16.27 -9.19
N HIS A 37 2.63 -15.32 -9.79
CA HIS A 37 1.21 -15.51 -10.09
C HIS A 37 0.73 -14.73 -11.34
N PRO A 38 1.11 -15.18 -12.55
CA PRO A 38 0.86 -14.46 -13.81
C PRO A 38 -0.64 -14.24 -14.10
N LEU A 39 -1.51 -15.15 -13.66
CA LEU A 39 -2.97 -15.00 -13.81
C LEU A 39 -3.50 -13.79 -13.05
N LEU A 40 -3.08 -13.60 -11.78
CA LEU A 40 -3.48 -12.44 -11.00
C LEU A 40 -2.83 -11.16 -11.54
N TYR A 41 -1.57 -11.24 -11.98
CA TYR A 41 -0.89 -10.11 -12.64
C TYR A 41 -1.70 -9.57 -13.83
N GLN A 42 -2.24 -10.45 -14.67
CA GLN A 42 -3.07 -10.04 -15.80
C GLN A 42 -4.46 -9.52 -15.36
N GLN A 43 -5.06 -10.14 -14.34
CA GLN A 43 -6.36 -9.71 -13.80
C GLN A 43 -6.33 -8.33 -13.18
N VAL A 44 -5.21 -7.94 -12.56
CA VAL A 44 -5.04 -6.63 -11.93
C VAL A 44 -4.41 -5.60 -12.86
N ASP A 45 -4.16 -5.98 -14.11
CA ASP A 45 -3.48 -5.14 -15.10
C ASP A 45 -2.10 -4.66 -14.61
N GLY A 46 -1.23 -5.60 -14.25
CA GLY A 46 0.05 -5.32 -13.59
C GLY A 46 0.96 -4.36 -14.37
N GLY A 47 0.90 -4.37 -15.71
CA GLY A 47 1.62 -3.43 -16.57
C GLY A 47 1.03 -2.00 -16.55
N GLY A 48 -0.30 -1.90 -16.48
CA GLY A 48 -1.04 -0.63 -16.40
C GLY A 48 -1.32 -0.15 -14.98
N PHE A 49 -0.90 -0.88 -13.94
CA PHE A 49 -1.39 -0.71 -12.56
C PHE A 49 -1.19 0.71 -12.02
N PHE A 50 -0.06 1.36 -12.33
CA PHE A 50 0.25 2.74 -11.91
C PHE A 50 -0.01 3.81 -12.99
N THR A 51 -0.71 3.45 -14.07
CA THR A 51 -1.03 4.40 -15.14
C THR A 51 -2.34 5.12 -14.85
N THR A 52 -2.49 6.33 -15.36
CA THR A 52 -3.70 7.16 -15.23
C THR A 52 -4.95 6.55 -15.89
N HIS A 53 -4.77 5.60 -16.81
CA HIS A 53 -5.86 4.82 -17.42
C HIS A 53 -6.11 3.47 -16.71
N GLY A 54 -5.47 3.23 -15.57
CA GLY A 54 -5.63 2.02 -14.80
C GLY A 54 -7.09 1.80 -14.39
N ASN A 55 -7.58 0.57 -14.57
CA ASN A 55 -8.95 0.23 -14.20
C ASN A 55 -9.07 0.09 -12.68
N MET A 56 -9.71 1.05 -12.01
CA MET A 56 -9.90 1.08 -10.56
C MET A 56 -10.53 -0.23 -10.02
N THR A 57 -11.46 -0.82 -10.75
CA THR A 57 -12.11 -2.10 -10.37
C THR A 57 -11.10 -3.24 -10.29
N LYS A 58 -10.08 -3.24 -11.16
CA LYS A 58 -9.00 -4.23 -11.12
C LYS A 58 -8.03 -4.00 -9.96
N GLN A 59 -7.77 -2.74 -9.61
CA GLN A 59 -6.95 -2.41 -8.43
C GLN A 59 -7.63 -2.84 -7.12
N VAL A 60 -8.95 -2.65 -7.02
CA VAL A 60 -9.75 -3.11 -5.87
C VAL A 60 -9.69 -4.64 -5.74
N ARG A 61 -9.60 -5.38 -6.84
CA ARG A 61 -9.42 -6.84 -6.80
C ARG A 61 -8.10 -7.24 -6.13
N LEU A 62 -6.99 -6.58 -6.45
CA LEU A 62 -5.70 -6.81 -5.77
C LEU A 62 -5.82 -6.51 -4.27
N PHE A 63 -6.46 -5.40 -3.93
CA PHE A 63 -6.68 -5.03 -2.54
C PHE A 63 -7.50 -6.08 -1.80
N SER A 64 -8.62 -6.54 -2.38
CA SER A 64 -9.45 -7.59 -1.79
C SER A 64 -8.67 -8.89 -1.61
N TYR A 65 -7.84 -9.27 -2.58
CA TYR A 65 -6.99 -10.46 -2.51
C TYR A 65 -6.00 -10.39 -1.32
N ILE A 66 -5.31 -9.25 -1.16
CA ILE A 66 -4.39 -9.02 -0.04
C ILE A 66 -5.15 -8.95 1.29
N LYS A 67 -6.35 -8.35 1.29
CA LYS A 67 -7.19 -8.21 2.49
C LYS A 67 -7.69 -9.56 2.99
N SER A 68 -8.18 -10.42 2.10
CA SER A 68 -8.70 -11.75 2.42
C SER A 68 -7.60 -12.79 2.71
N LYS A 69 -6.33 -12.42 2.53
CA LYS A 69 -5.15 -13.29 2.72
C LYS A 69 -5.15 -14.55 1.85
N GLU A 70 -5.73 -14.45 0.66
CA GLU A 70 -5.78 -15.55 -0.32
C GLU A 70 -4.38 -16.01 -0.77
N TYR A 71 -3.35 -15.19 -0.56
CA TYR A 71 -1.95 -15.53 -0.85
C TYR A 71 -1.33 -16.56 0.09
N HIS A 72 -1.92 -16.89 1.24
CA HIS A 72 -1.35 -17.92 2.13
C HIS A 72 -1.34 -19.33 1.52
N HIS A 73 -2.15 -19.57 0.48
CA HIS A 73 -2.15 -20.83 -0.26
C HIS A 73 -1.03 -20.91 -1.29
N HIS A 74 -0.24 -19.83 -1.48
CA HIS A 74 0.93 -19.85 -2.35
C HIS A 74 2.16 -20.35 -1.62
N HIS A 75 2.89 -21.26 -2.26
CA HIS A 75 4.14 -21.81 -1.74
C HIS A 75 5.34 -20.86 -1.84
N ASP A 76 5.21 -19.73 -2.55
CA ASP A 76 6.28 -18.75 -2.62
C ASP A 76 6.29 -17.86 -1.36
N GLU A 77 7.24 -18.17 -0.46
CA GLU A 77 7.47 -17.42 0.76
C GLU A 77 7.87 -15.96 0.49
N VAL A 78 8.58 -15.68 -0.61
CA VAL A 78 8.98 -14.32 -0.99
C VAL A 78 7.75 -13.52 -1.38
N PHE A 79 6.86 -14.08 -2.20
CA PHE A 79 5.60 -13.44 -2.57
C PHE A 79 4.71 -13.18 -1.34
N THR A 80 4.53 -14.19 -0.49
CA THR A 80 3.72 -14.10 0.74
C THR A 80 4.25 -13.02 1.69
N SER A 81 5.57 -12.98 1.92
CA SER A 81 6.22 -11.95 2.74
C SER A 81 5.99 -10.54 2.21
N LYS A 82 6.02 -10.35 0.89
CA LYS A 82 5.76 -9.04 0.26
C LYS A 82 4.29 -8.63 0.38
N CYS A 83 3.36 -9.56 0.21
CA CYS A 83 1.93 -9.33 0.45
C CYS A 83 1.67 -8.86 1.89
N ASP A 84 2.25 -9.55 2.88
CA ASP A 84 2.15 -9.17 4.29
C ASP A 84 2.72 -7.78 4.56
N ARG A 85 3.90 -7.49 4.00
CA ARG A 85 4.53 -6.17 4.12
C ARG A 85 3.67 -5.05 3.53
N VAL A 86 3.10 -5.25 2.34
CA VAL A 86 2.20 -4.28 1.70
C VAL A 86 0.96 -4.06 2.57
N ARG A 87 0.37 -5.13 3.12
CA ARG A 87 -0.78 -5.06 4.02
C ARG A 87 -0.47 -4.27 5.29
N GLN A 88 0.65 -4.54 5.95
CA GLN A 88 1.07 -3.81 7.15
C GLN A 88 1.33 -2.33 6.86
N LEU A 89 2.01 -2.02 5.74
CA LEU A 89 2.26 -0.64 5.31
C LEU A 89 0.97 0.10 5.00
N PHE A 90 -0.02 -0.56 4.40
CA PHE A 90 -1.33 0.03 4.14
C PHE A 90 -2.05 0.43 5.43
N ILE A 91 -2.10 -0.48 6.41
CA ILE A 91 -2.74 -0.23 7.72
C ILE A 91 -2.02 0.91 8.43
N LEU A 92 -0.68 0.88 8.48
CA LEU A 92 0.13 1.91 9.12
C LEU A 92 -0.07 3.28 8.45
N SER A 93 -0.04 3.33 7.12
CA SER A 93 -0.21 4.57 6.36
C SER A 93 -1.62 5.14 6.52
N SER A 94 -2.65 4.29 6.58
CA SER A 94 -4.03 4.71 6.80
C SER A 94 -4.24 5.26 8.21
N ALA A 95 -3.67 4.61 9.22
CA ALA A 95 -3.72 5.08 10.60
C ALA A 95 -2.99 6.42 10.77
N LEU A 96 -1.80 6.57 10.20
CA LEU A 96 -1.03 7.82 10.21
C LEU A 96 -1.75 8.96 9.49
N LEU A 97 -2.36 8.68 8.34
CA LEU A 97 -3.18 9.65 7.64
C LEU A 97 -4.35 10.10 8.52
N GLY A 98 -5.06 9.17 9.17
CA GLY A 98 -6.14 9.49 10.11
C GLY A 98 -5.67 10.35 11.28
N VAL A 99 -4.56 10.00 11.92
CA VAL A 99 -3.97 10.78 13.02
C VAL A 99 -3.53 12.16 12.55
N THR A 100 -2.92 12.26 11.38
CA THR A 100 -2.48 13.55 10.81
C THR A 100 -3.68 14.46 10.51
N LEU A 101 -4.74 13.91 9.92
CA LEU A 101 -5.98 14.64 9.66
C LEU A 101 -6.63 15.10 10.97
N LEU A 102 -6.78 14.21 11.96
CA LEU A 102 -7.32 14.59 13.26
C LEU A 102 -6.48 15.69 13.93
N SER A 103 -5.15 15.57 13.88
CA SER A 103 -4.26 16.61 14.39
C SER A 103 -4.45 17.94 13.67
N SER A 104 -4.72 17.93 12.36
CA SER A 104 -4.98 19.15 11.57
C SER A 104 -6.30 19.84 11.87
N PHE A 105 -7.26 19.13 12.47
CA PHE A 105 -8.51 19.72 12.94
C PHE A 105 -8.42 20.26 14.37
N ILE A 106 -7.42 19.82 15.15
CA ILE A 106 -7.26 20.16 16.57
C ILE A 106 -6.30 21.35 16.77
N VAL A 107 -5.24 21.43 15.95
CA VAL A 107 -4.25 22.53 15.95
C VAL A 107 -4.81 23.73 15.21
#